data_AF-A0A7S2GPA5-F1
#
_entry.id   AF-A0A7S2GPA5-F1
#
_cell.length_a   1.000
_cell.length_b   1.000
_cell.length_c   1.000
_cell.angle_alpha   90.00
_cell.angle_beta   90.00
_cell.angle_gamma   90.00
#
_symmetry.space_group_name_H-M   'P 1'
#
loop_
_entity.id
_entity.type
_entity.pdbx_description
1 polymer ?
#
loop_
_entity_poly.entity_id
_entity_poly.type
_entity_poly.pdbx_seq_one_letter_code
_entity_poly.pdbx_strand_id
1 'polypeptide(L)'
;SFRRILSHRAAVTSFTVANITFNSLKELKARVHKMQYDAELGSQLRQGDYYLIKEMLQRYHTSGPEKLRGEAGIIVDMSRYPPTRCFWVVREDGTTEDFSMNKIYQNMEAMGTFAAGHVKGGNGSAILYSPSHSPSHLEAEDDAGPSSSVHVQLSPWGGRGLGDQMLQRVVATKA
;
A
#
# COMPACT_ATOMS: atom_id res chain seq x y z
N SER A 1 32.89 -15.61 47.70
CA SER A 1 32.25 -15.86 46.40
C SER A 1 31.04 -14.96 46.20
N PHE A 2 31.15 -13.94 45.36
CA PHE A 2 30.04 -13.03 45.02
C PHE A 2 29.28 -13.57 43.80
N ARG A 3 27.99 -13.88 43.96
CA ARG A 3 27.11 -14.27 42.85
C ARG A 3 26.74 -13.01 42.05
N ARG A 4 27.22 -12.93 40.82
CA ARG A 4 26.87 -11.89 39.84
C ARG A 4 25.41 -12.12 39.41
N ILE A 5 24.49 -11.32 39.94
CA ILE A 5 23.10 -11.28 39.46
C ILE A 5 23.14 -10.60 38.09
N LEU A 6 23.17 -11.41 37.03
CA LEU A 6 22.93 -10.93 35.68
C LEU A 6 21.46 -10.53 35.59
N SER A 7 21.21 -9.24 35.82
CA SER A 7 19.96 -8.60 35.47
C SER A 7 19.79 -8.73 33.95
N HIS A 8 19.07 -9.75 33.50
CA HIS A 8 18.58 -9.83 32.14
C HIS A 8 17.54 -8.72 31.93
N ARG A 9 18.00 -7.48 31.74
CA ARG A 9 17.20 -6.47 31.05
C ARG A 9 16.99 -7.03 29.66
N ALA A 10 15.82 -7.59 29.40
CA ALA A 10 15.39 -7.92 28.06
C ALA A 10 15.61 -6.66 27.22
N ALA A 11 16.46 -6.75 26.19
CA ALA A 11 16.63 -5.66 25.25
C ALA A 11 15.25 -5.37 24.66
N VAL A 12 14.74 -4.15 24.84
CA VAL A 12 13.50 -3.72 24.21
C VAL A 12 13.85 -3.54 22.73
N THR A 13 13.47 -4.52 21.91
CA THR A 13 13.67 -4.45 20.46
C THR A 13 12.60 -3.52 19.88
N SER A 14 12.90 -2.22 19.85
CA SER A 14 12.12 -1.26 19.08
C SER A 14 12.34 -1.46 17.59
N PHE A 15 11.35 -1.13 16.76
CA PHE A 15 11.44 -1.22 15.30
C PHE A 15 10.80 0.01 14.66
N THR A 16 11.22 0.32 13.44
CA THR A 16 10.79 1.52 12.72
C THR A 16 10.02 1.15 11.47
N VAL A 17 8.86 1.79 11.27
CA VAL A 17 8.04 1.72 10.06
C VAL A 17 7.67 3.13 9.65
N ALA A 18 7.95 3.52 8.41
CA ALA A 18 7.69 4.86 7.88
C ALA A 18 8.28 5.99 8.76
N ASN A 19 9.51 5.80 9.23
CA ASN A 19 10.22 6.68 10.16
C ASN A 19 9.55 6.86 11.54
N ILE A 20 8.59 6.01 11.90
CA ILE A 20 7.97 5.98 13.22
C ILE A 20 8.50 4.75 13.97
N THR A 21 9.10 4.98 15.13
CA THR A 21 9.60 3.91 15.99
C THR A 21 8.52 3.45 16.96
N PHE A 22 8.34 2.14 17.04
CA PHE A 22 7.38 1.48 17.92
C PHE A 22 8.14 0.54 18.86
N ASN A 23 7.66 0.44 20.09
CA ASN A 23 8.27 -0.43 21.11
C ASN A 23 7.71 -1.85 21.08
N SER A 24 6.53 -2.04 20.47
CA SER A 24 5.86 -3.32 20.37
C SER A 24 4.88 -3.37 19.20
N LEU A 25 4.56 -4.59 18.75
CA LEU A 25 3.50 -4.79 17.75
C LEU A 25 2.13 -4.33 18.28
N LYS A 26 1.91 -4.40 19.60
CA LYS A 26 0.69 -3.94 20.25
C LYS A 26 0.49 -2.44 20.05
N GLU A 27 1.56 -1.67 20.18
CA GLU A 27 1.54 -0.22 19.96
C GLU A 27 1.19 0.13 18.50
N LEU A 28 1.81 -0.58 17.54
CA LEU A 28 1.50 -0.43 16.12
C LEU A 28 0.04 -0.80 15.82
N LYS A 29 -0.44 -1.96 16.31
CA LYS A 29 -1.84 -2.41 16.14
C LYS A 29 -2.82 -1.38 16.70
N ALA A 30 -2.54 -0.82 17.88
CA ALA A 30 -3.36 0.23 18.47
C ALA A 30 -3.36 1.52 17.63
N ARG A 31 -2.21 1.92 17.11
CA ARG A 31 -2.08 3.12 16.25
C ARG A 31 -2.87 2.94 14.95
N VAL A 32 -2.75 1.80 14.29
CA VAL A 32 -3.49 1.50 13.04
C VAL A 32 -4.99 1.38 13.32
N HIS A 33 -5.40 0.71 14.40
CA HIS A 33 -6.79 0.64 14.80
C HIS A 33 -7.36 2.05 14.99
N LYS A 34 -6.65 2.93 15.70
CA LYS A 34 -7.06 4.33 15.84
C LYS A 34 -7.25 5.01 14.48
N MET A 35 -6.36 4.80 13.50
CA MET A 35 -6.53 5.36 12.14
C MET A 35 -7.83 4.92 11.46
N GLN A 36 -8.24 3.65 11.62
CA GLN A 36 -9.48 3.14 11.02
C GLN A 36 -10.74 3.80 11.61
N TYR A 37 -10.72 4.11 12.91
CA TYR A 37 -11.89 4.66 13.61
C TYR A 37 -11.91 6.19 13.62
N ASP A 38 -10.75 6.85 13.54
CA ASP A 38 -10.65 8.32 13.40
C ASP A 38 -11.00 8.79 11.98
N ALA A 39 -10.81 7.95 10.96
CA ALA A 39 -11.12 8.29 9.58
C ALA A 39 -12.63 8.28 9.31
N GLU A 40 -13.10 9.18 8.45
CA GLU A 40 -14.45 9.13 7.90
C GLU A 40 -14.54 8.06 6.81
N LEU A 41 -15.71 7.42 6.66
CA LEU A 41 -15.89 6.40 5.63
C LEU A 41 -15.80 7.03 4.22
N GLY A 42 -15.04 6.39 3.34
CA GLY A 42 -14.74 6.89 2.00
C GLY A 42 -13.69 8.01 1.95
N SER A 43 -13.20 8.48 3.11
CA SER A 43 -12.19 9.54 3.14
C SER A 43 -10.78 9.00 2.90
N GLN A 44 -9.95 9.82 2.25
CA GLN A 44 -8.53 9.54 2.10
C GLN A 44 -7.80 9.66 3.44
N LEU A 45 -6.80 8.79 3.63
CA LEU A 45 -5.92 8.89 4.79
C LEU A 45 -5.13 10.19 4.79
N ARG A 46 -4.95 10.74 5.98
CA ARG A 46 -4.00 11.85 6.21
C ARG A 46 -2.61 11.41 5.79
N GLN A 47 -1.81 12.34 5.27
CA GLN A 47 -0.50 12.06 4.68
C GLN A 47 0.41 11.17 5.55
N GLY A 48 0.54 11.44 6.85
CA GLY A 48 1.36 10.61 7.75
C GLY A 48 0.81 9.20 7.98
N ASP A 49 -0.51 9.07 8.07
CA ASP A 49 -1.19 7.78 8.21
C ASP A 49 -1.09 6.98 6.90
N TYR A 50 -1.23 7.65 5.74
CA TYR A 50 -1.04 7.07 4.42
C TYR A 50 0.35 6.46 4.25
N TYR A 51 1.43 7.18 4.58
CA TYR A 51 2.79 6.64 4.42
C TYR A 51 3.04 5.44 5.33
N LEU A 52 2.53 5.45 6.56
CA LEU A 52 2.64 4.29 7.44
C LEU A 52 1.94 3.06 6.83
N ILE A 53 0.68 3.20 6.43
CA ILE A 53 -0.10 2.09 5.90
C ILE A 53 0.47 1.60 4.55
N LYS A 54 0.90 2.52 3.68
CA LYS A 54 1.57 2.18 2.42
C LYS A 54 2.86 1.40 2.66
N GLU A 55 3.71 1.85 3.57
CA GLU A 55 4.95 1.12 3.88
C GLU A 55 4.67 -0.27 4.46
N MET A 56 3.67 -0.39 5.35
CA MET A 56 3.25 -1.67 5.90
C MET A 56 2.75 -2.62 4.83
N LEU A 57 1.90 -2.13 3.91
CA LEU A 57 1.38 -2.90 2.79
C LEU A 57 2.51 -3.34 1.87
N GLN A 58 3.39 -2.41 1.45
CA GLN A 58 4.50 -2.67 0.55
C GLN A 58 5.48 -3.72 1.10
N ARG A 59 5.82 -3.65 2.39
CA ARG A 59 6.88 -4.47 2.99
C ARG A 59 6.40 -5.79 3.56
N TYR A 60 5.17 -5.84 4.06
CA TYR A 60 4.71 -6.96 4.88
C TYR A 60 3.45 -7.65 4.33
N HIS A 61 2.93 -7.24 3.17
CA HIS A 61 1.90 -8.00 2.45
C HIS A 61 2.50 -8.61 1.19
N THR A 62 2.26 -9.90 0.95
CA THR A 62 2.82 -10.63 -0.20
C THR A 62 2.40 -10.02 -1.54
N SER A 63 1.13 -9.62 -1.68
CA SER A 63 0.64 -8.87 -2.85
C SER A 63 0.65 -7.35 -2.68
N GLY A 64 1.36 -6.83 -1.67
CA GLY A 64 1.44 -5.40 -1.39
C GLY A 64 1.95 -4.56 -2.57
N PRO A 65 3.11 -4.91 -3.16
CA PRO A 65 3.66 -4.20 -4.32
C PRO A 65 2.72 -4.19 -5.53
N GLU A 66 1.96 -5.26 -5.73
CA GLU A 66 0.99 -5.35 -6.83
C GLU A 66 -0.24 -4.49 -6.56
N LYS A 67 -0.79 -4.51 -5.35
CA LYS A 67 -1.93 -3.67 -4.95
C LYS A 67 -1.62 -2.18 -5.05
N LEU A 68 -0.37 -1.81 -4.79
CA LEU A 68 0.12 -0.42 -4.86
C LEU A 68 0.47 0.03 -6.29
N ARG A 69 0.46 -0.86 -7.27
CA ARG A 69 0.73 -0.49 -8.66
C ARG A 69 -0.43 0.37 -9.20
N GLY A 70 -0.13 1.60 -9.60
CA GLY A 70 -1.13 2.56 -10.08
C GLY A 70 -2.04 3.06 -8.96
N GLU A 71 -1.54 3.13 -7.72
CA GLU A 71 -2.31 3.66 -6.60
C GLU A 71 -2.42 5.19 -6.64
N ALA A 72 -3.65 5.69 -6.56
CA ALA A 72 -3.94 7.11 -6.38
C ALA A 72 -4.08 7.49 -4.90
N GLY A 73 -4.42 6.53 -4.03
CA GLY A 73 -4.56 6.78 -2.59
C GLY A 73 -5.02 5.57 -1.80
N ILE A 74 -5.20 5.77 -0.50
CA ILE A 74 -5.76 4.76 0.42
C ILE A 74 -6.90 5.43 1.18
N ILE A 75 -8.06 4.77 1.20
CA ILE A 75 -9.26 5.19 1.92
C ILE A 75 -9.62 4.19 3.02
N VAL A 76 -10.46 4.62 3.95
CA VAL A 76 -11.10 3.71 4.92
C VAL A 76 -12.56 3.53 4.53
N ASP A 77 -13.00 2.29 4.39
CA ASP A 77 -14.39 1.98 4.09
C ASP A 77 -14.84 0.65 4.72
N MET A 78 -16.13 0.39 4.73
CA MET A 78 -16.74 -0.80 5.31
C MET A 78 -16.52 -2.03 4.42
N SER A 79 -16.01 -3.10 5.01
CA SER A 79 -16.07 -4.44 4.42
C SER A 79 -17.52 -4.94 4.41
N ARG A 80 -17.90 -5.70 3.37
CA ARG A 80 -19.28 -6.17 3.20
C ARG A 80 -19.67 -7.24 4.21
N TYR A 81 -18.75 -8.15 4.57
CA TYR A 81 -19.04 -9.27 5.48
C TYR A 81 -17.78 -9.78 6.19
N PRO A 82 -17.63 -9.64 7.53
CA PRO A 82 -18.47 -8.86 8.45
C PRO A 82 -18.29 -7.34 8.28
N PRO A 83 -19.28 -6.51 8.67
CA PRO A 83 -19.21 -5.06 8.60
C PRO A 83 -18.13 -4.53 9.55
N THR A 84 -16.94 -4.32 9.01
CA THR A 84 -15.76 -3.85 9.73
C THR A 84 -15.04 -2.80 8.88
N ARG A 85 -14.43 -1.82 9.53
CA ARG A 85 -13.66 -0.78 8.84
C ARG A 85 -12.34 -1.36 8.34
N CYS A 86 -12.11 -1.31 7.03
CA CYS A 86 -10.91 -1.78 6.37
C CYS A 86 -10.26 -0.66 5.55
N PHE A 87 -8.99 -0.85 5.22
CA PHE A 87 -8.31 0.01 4.27
C PHE A 87 -8.54 -0.51 2.84
N TRP A 88 -8.73 0.42 1.93
CA TRP A 88 -8.90 0.16 0.51
C TRP A 88 -7.91 0.99 -0.28
N VAL A 89 -7.18 0.35 -1.18
CA VAL A 89 -6.37 1.05 -2.17
C VAL A 89 -7.28 1.55 -3.26
N VAL A 90 -7.18 2.83 -3.59
CA VAL A 90 -7.86 3.47 -4.73
C VAL A 90 -6.85 3.57 -5.86
N ARG A 91 -7.18 3.01 -7.02
CA ARG A 91 -6.36 3.11 -8.23
C ARG A 91 -6.66 4.39 -9.01
N GLU A 92 -5.76 4.73 -9.94
CA GLU A 92 -5.94 5.86 -10.85
C GLU A 92 -7.21 5.76 -11.73
N ASP A 93 -7.68 4.54 -12.01
CA ASP A 93 -8.92 4.27 -12.75
C ASP A 93 -10.19 4.38 -11.88
N GLY A 94 -10.06 4.71 -10.59
CA GLY A 94 -11.15 4.80 -9.64
C GLY A 94 -11.62 3.45 -9.06
N THR A 95 -11.02 2.33 -9.47
CA THR A 95 -11.31 1.04 -8.85
C THR A 95 -10.69 0.94 -7.46
N THR A 96 -11.32 0.15 -6.59
CA THR A 96 -10.88 -0.02 -5.20
C THR A 96 -10.61 -1.48 -4.88
N GLU A 97 -9.55 -1.75 -4.13
CA GLU A 97 -9.21 -3.09 -3.66
C GLU A 97 -8.85 -3.07 -2.17
N ASP A 98 -9.49 -3.95 -1.39
CA ASP A 98 -9.23 -4.05 0.05
C ASP A 98 -7.95 -4.83 0.35
N PHE A 99 -7.38 -4.61 1.53
CA PHE A 99 -6.36 -5.48 2.09
C PHE A 99 -6.53 -5.67 3.58
N SER A 100 -6.09 -6.82 4.07
CA SER A 100 -6.25 -7.19 5.47
C SER A 100 -5.01 -6.80 6.28
N MET A 101 -5.20 -5.92 7.27
CA MET A 101 -4.16 -5.62 8.26
C MET A 101 -3.74 -6.86 9.06
N ASN A 102 -4.65 -7.81 9.28
CA ASN A 102 -4.31 -9.05 9.99
C ASN A 102 -3.25 -9.86 9.26
N LYS A 103 -3.32 -9.93 7.92
CA LYS A 103 -2.30 -10.61 7.11
C LYS A 103 -0.93 -9.93 7.24
N ILE A 104 -0.92 -8.60 7.25
CA ILE A 104 0.29 -7.79 7.46
C ILE A 104 0.89 -8.11 8.83
N TYR A 105 0.09 -8.10 9.90
CA TYR A 105 0.57 -8.41 11.25
C TYR A 105 1.12 -9.83 11.38
N GLN A 106 0.47 -10.82 10.76
CA GLN A 106 0.95 -12.20 10.77
C GLN A 106 2.31 -12.34 10.07
N ASN A 107 2.47 -11.69 8.92
CA ASN A 107 3.75 -11.69 8.20
C ASN A 107 4.85 -10.97 8.98
N MET A 108 4.51 -9.84 9.61
CA MET A 108 5.38 -9.10 10.51
C MET A 108 5.89 -9.96 11.69
N GLU A 109 4.99 -10.72 12.32
CA GLU A 109 5.32 -11.69 13.39
C GLU A 109 6.21 -12.83 12.85
N ALA A 110 5.87 -13.39 11.69
CA ALA A 110 6.61 -14.49 11.06
C ALA A 110 8.03 -14.12 10.63
N MET A 111 8.26 -12.87 10.19
CA MET A 111 9.58 -12.36 9.84
C MET A 111 10.50 -12.14 11.04
N GLY A 112 10.05 -12.44 12.26
CA GLY A 112 10.88 -12.30 13.46
C GLY A 112 11.13 -10.85 13.88
N THR A 113 10.46 -9.88 13.25
CA THR A 113 10.50 -8.46 13.65
C THR A 113 10.11 -8.25 15.12
N PHE A 114 9.47 -9.25 15.75
CA PHE A 114 8.91 -9.21 17.10
C PHE A 114 9.28 -10.41 17.99
N ALA A 115 10.23 -11.24 17.59
CA ALA A 115 10.48 -12.52 18.27
C ALA A 115 11.12 -12.34 19.67
N ALA A 116 10.26 -12.10 20.66
CA ALA A 116 10.47 -12.45 22.06
C ALA A 116 9.15 -13.04 22.60
N GLY A 117 8.96 -14.35 22.40
CA GLY A 117 8.04 -15.17 23.18
C GLY A 117 6.70 -15.55 22.53
N HIS A 118 6.55 -16.86 22.33
CA HIS A 118 5.30 -17.62 22.10
C HIS A 118 4.84 -17.80 20.64
N VAL A 119 5.28 -18.91 20.03
CA VAL A 119 4.75 -19.46 18.77
C VAL A 119 3.78 -20.59 19.12
N LYS A 120 2.53 -20.52 18.65
CA LYS A 120 1.66 -21.71 18.55
C LYS A 120 1.09 -21.81 17.15
N GLY A 121 1.67 -22.76 16.41
CA GLY A 121 1.25 -23.44 15.17
C GLY A 121 0.21 -22.80 14.24
N GLY A 122 0.65 -22.54 13.01
CA GLY A 122 -0.21 -22.44 11.83
C GLY A 122 0.61 -22.69 10.58
N ASN A 123 0.26 -23.73 9.81
CA ASN A 123 0.94 -24.11 8.57
C ASN A 123 0.81 -22.99 7.52
N GLY A 124 1.92 -22.31 7.23
CA GLY A 124 2.05 -21.39 6.10
C GLY A 124 3.49 -21.37 5.63
N SER A 125 3.73 -21.79 4.40
CA SER A 125 5.06 -21.88 3.77
C SER A 125 5.85 -20.59 3.93
N ALA A 126 7.00 -20.70 4.60
CA ALA A 126 8.03 -19.68 4.65
C ALA A 126 8.71 -19.59 3.27
N ILE A 127 8.46 -18.52 2.53
CA ILE A 127 9.35 -18.07 1.45
C ILE A 127 10.15 -16.91 2.04
N LEU A 128 11.41 -17.19 2.39
CA LEU A 128 12.40 -16.18 2.75
C LEU A 128 12.62 -15.27 1.53
N TYR A 129 12.19 -14.01 1.60
CA TYR A 129 12.47 -13.04 0.55
C TYR A 129 13.91 -12.53 0.69
N SER A 130 14.77 -12.93 -0.25
CA SER A 130 16.06 -12.28 -0.50
C SER A 130 15.87 -11.26 -1.65
N PRO A 131 16.18 -9.97 -1.47
CA PRO A 131 16.14 -9.01 -2.56
C PRO A 131 17.41 -9.18 -3.40
N SER A 132 17.37 -10.06 -4.40
CA SER A 132 18.41 -10.16 -5.41
C SER A 132 17.84 -9.79 -6.78
N HIS A 133 17.87 -8.49 -7.10
CA HIS A 133 17.99 -8.07 -8.49
C HIS A 133 19.16 -7.10 -8.58
N SER A 134 20.33 -7.68 -8.83
CA SER A 134 21.44 -6.99 -9.48
C SER A 134 21.06 -6.76 -10.96
N PRO A 135 21.34 -5.58 -11.53
CA PRO A 135 21.08 -5.31 -12.94
C PRO A 135 22.23 -5.88 -13.78
N SER A 136 21.98 -6.94 -14.56
CA SER A 136 22.82 -7.34 -15.69
C SER A 136 22.27 -6.64 -16.93
N HIS A 137 22.93 -5.55 -17.36
CA HIS A 137 23.97 -5.52 -18.38
C HIS A 137 23.36 -5.31 -19.77
N LEU A 138 23.70 -4.14 -20.31
CA LEU A 138 23.47 -3.68 -21.67
C LEU A 138 24.18 -4.60 -22.65
N GLU A 139 23.48 -5.09 -23.67
CA GLU A 139 24.09 -5.26 -24.98
C GLU A 139 23.18 -4.58 -26.01
N ALA A 140 23.81 -3.64 -26.72
CA ALA A 140 23.27 -2.93 -27.85
C ALA A 140 23.59 -3.77 -29.09
N GLU A 141 22.63 -3.95 -30.00
CA GLU A 141 22.92 -4.16 -31.41
C GLU A 141 21.92 -3.37 -32.27
N ASP A 142 22.49 -2.59 -33.18
CA ASP A 142 21.91 -1.88 -34.31
C ASP A 142 21.08 -2.81 -35.24
N ASP A 143 19.93 -2.33 -35.74
CA ASP A 143 19.60 -2.40 -37.18
C ASP A 143 18.43 -1.47 -37.55
N ALA A 144 18.33 -1.14 -38.84
CA ALA A 144 17.84 0.11 -39.38
C ALA A 144 16.36 0.12 -39.85
N GLY A 145 15.61 1.16 -39.43
CA GLY A 145 14.52 1.86 -40.16
C GLY A 145 13.28 1.10 -40.68
N PRO A 146 12.29 1.78 -41.31
CA PRO A 146 12.10 3.22 -41.45
C PRO A 146 10.74 3.75 -40.91
N SER A 147 10.75 5.04 -40.55
CA SER A 147 9.74 6.07 -40.86
C SER A 147 8.25 5.70 -40.85
N SER A 148 7.53 6.16 -39.83
CA SER A 148 6.21 6.78 -40.01
C SER A 148 5.93 7.82 -38.91
N SER A 149 5.96 9.09 -39.32
CA SER A 149 5.71 10.25 -38.47
C SER A 149 4.21 10.36 -38.19
N VAL A 150 3.80 10.15 -36.93
CA VAL A 150 2.47 10.54 -36.46
C VAL A 150 2.64 11.80 -35.61
N HIS A 151 2.25 12.94 -36.20
CA HIS A 151 2.13 14.21 -35.51
C HIS A 151 0.95 14.14 -34.53
N VAL A 152 1.24 14.04 -33.22
CA VAL A 152 0.22 14.26 -32.18
C VAL A 152 0.30 15.72 -31.74
N GLN A 153 -0.66 16.49 -32.23
CA GLN A 153 -0.84 17.90 -31.90
C GLN A 153 -1.49 17.99 -30.51
N LEU A 154 -0.68 18.22 -29.49
CA LEU A 154 -1.14 18.51 -28.13
C LEU A 154 -1.83 19.88 -28.11
N SER A 155 -3.14 19.87 -27.91
CA SER A 155 -3.89 21.10 -27.65
C SER A 155 -3.84 21.43 -26.15
N PRO A 156 -3.63 22.71 -25.78
CA PRO A 156 -3.60 23.13 -24.38
C PRO A 156 -5.01 23.05 -23.78
N TRP A 157 -5.13 22.38 -22.63
CA TRP A 157 -6.33 22.41 -21.80
C TRP A 157 -6.48 23.80 -21.18
N GLY A 158 -7.25 24.66 -21.86
CA GLY A 158 -7.77 25.91 -21.32
C GLY A 158 -8.96 25.64 -20.40
N GLY A 159 -8.95 26.27 -19.23
CA GLY A 159 -10.00 26.13 -18.22
C GLY A 159 -11.27 26.95 -18.47
N ARG A 160 -12.09 26.98 -17.40
CA ARG A 160 -13.41 27.62 -17.21
C ARG A 160 -14.58 26.75 -17.71
N GLY A 161 -15.57 26.35 -16.92
CA GLY A 161 -16.15 27.00 -15.76
C GLY A 161 -17.28 27.94 -16.21
N LEU A 162 -18.51 27.57 -15.84
CA LEU A 162 -19.80 28.30 -15.95
C LEU A 162 -20.58 28.23 -17.28
N GLY A 163 -21.85 27.83 -17.16
CA GLY A 163 -22.96 28.49 -17.85
C GLY A 163 -23.81 27.64 -18.80
N ASP A 164 -25.00 27.31 -18.32
CA ASP A 164 -26.29 27.31 -19.02
C ASP A 164 -26.55 26.51 -20.32
N GLN A 165 -27.60 25.68 -20.21
CA GLN A 165 -28.72 25.47 -21.14
C GLN A 165 -28.52 25.74 -22.64
N MET A 166 -28.70 24.70 -23.46
CA MET A 166 -29.74 24.74 -24.51
C MET A 166 -30.00 23.36 -25.12
N LEU A 167 -31.29 23.01 -25.17
CA LEU A 167 -31.86 21.99 -26.06
C LEU A 167 -31.42 22.22 -27.51
N GLN A 168 -31.10 21.15 -28.23
CA GLN A 168 -31.66 20.91 -29.56
C GLN A 168 -31.56 19.44 -29.96
N ARG A 169 -32.50 19.08 -30.82
CA ARG A 169 -33.04 17.74 -31.09
C ARG A 169 -32.74 17.42 -32.57
N VAL A 170 -32.78 16.13 -32.92
CA VAL A 170 -32.90 15.56 -34.29
C VAL A 170 -31.62 15.68 -35.17
N VAL A 171 -31.22 14.78 -36.08
CA VAL A 171 -31.86 13.68 -36.83
C VAL A 171 -30.77 12.66 -37.24
N ALA A 172 -31.16 11.39 -37.35
CA ALA A 172 -30.39 10.36 -38.03
C ALA A 172 -30.47 10.51 -39.56
N THR A 173 -29.36 10.30 -40.27
CA THR A 173 -29.40 9.68 -41.61
C THR A 173 -28.14 8.86 -41.87
N LYS A 174 -28.41 7.67 -42.40
CA LYS A 174 -27.49 6.65 -42.87
C LYS A 174 -27.17 6.94 -44.34
N ALA A 175 -25.95 6.67 -44.77
CA ALA A 175 -25.61 6.34 -46.14
C ALA A 175 -24.65 5.14 -46.09
#